data_AF-A0AAU8HAY5-F1
#
_entry.id   AF-A0AAU8HAY5-F1
#
_cell.length_a   1.000
_cell.length_b   1.000
_cell.length_c   1.000
_cell.angle_alpha   90.00
_cell.angle_beta   90.00
_cell.angle_gamma   90.00
#
_symmetry.space_group_name_H-M   'P 1'
#
loop_
_entity.id
_entity.type
_entity.pdbx_description
1 polymer ?
#
loop_
_entity_poly.entity_id
_entity_poly.type
_entity_poly.pdbx_seq_one_letter_code
_entity_poly.pdbx_strand_id
1 'polypeptide(L)'
;MTQEARIQNPATLLPEAVKAINLLYRAAHSAGVPGTTLELVHLRASQINGCSACVDSGARASRKAGETEERLFAVAAWRETPYFTEAERAALALSEAATRLADRSDPVPDAIWAEAARHFGEQELAALVLWIATTNFFNRINATTRQPAPQHWG
;
A
#
# COMPACT_ATOMS: atom_id res chain seq x y z
N MET A 1 -20.09 18.14 5.69
CA MET A 1 -19.32 19.08 4.86
C MET A 1 -18.27 18.27 4.13
N THR A 2 -18.34 18.19 2.81
CA THR A 2 -17.30 17.55 1.97
C THR A 2 -16.01 18.35 2.11
N GLN A 3 -14.93 17.68 2.50
CA GLN A 3 -13.63 18.34 2.63
C GLN A 3 -13.08 18.59 1.23
N GLU A 4 -12.91 19.84 0.84
CA GLU A 4 -12.28 20.19 -0.44
C GLU A 4 -10.76 19.97 -0.38
N ALA A 5 -10.18 19.58 -1.52
CA ALA A 5 -8.74 19.45 -1.65
C ALA A 5 -8.06 20.82 -1.52
N ARG A 6 -6.88 20.87 -0.88
CA ARG A 6 -6.11 22.11 -0.71
C ARG A 6 -5.58 22.65 -2.04
N ILE A 7 -5.20 21.75 -2.94
CA ILE A 7 -4.78 21.99 -4.32
C ILE A 7 -5.18 20.81 -5.18
N GLN A 8 -5.15 20.96 -6.51
CA GLN A 8 -5.18 19.81 -7.42
C GLN A 8 -4.04 18.84 -7.09
N ASN A 9 -4.24 17.55 -7.35
CA ASN A 9 -3.24 16.56 -7.01
C ASN A 9 -1.86 16.92 -7.62
N PRO A 10 -0.79 17.04 -6.82
CA PRO A 10 0.54 17.39 -7.32
C PRO A 10 1.03 16.52 -8.49
N ALA A 11 0.68 15.24 -8.52
CA ALA A 11 1.06 14.34 -9.62
C ALA A 11 0.37 14.72 -10.94
N THR A 12 -0.83 15.30 -10.92
CA THR A 12 -1.52 15.75 -12.14
C THR A 12 -1.04 17.12 -12.62
N LEU A 13 -0.51 17.94 -11.71
CA LEU A 13 0.07 19.25 -12.02
C LEU A 13 1.51 19.14 -12.58
N LEU A 14 2.19 18.02 -12.33
CA LEU A 14 3.58 17.78 -12.72
C LEU A 14 3.65 16.58 -13.68
N PRO A 15 3.63 16.79 -15.01
CA PRO A 15 3.48 15.70 -15.99
C PRO A 15 4.52 14.57 -15.89
N GLU A 16 5.76 14.90 -15.52
CA GLU A 16 6.82 13.90 -15.34
C GLU A 16 6.59 13.00 -14.11
N ALA A 17 5.82 13.46 -13.11
CA ALA A 17 5.47 12.65 -11.95
C ALA A 17 4.60 11.47 -12.35
N VAL A 18 3.62 11.64 -13.25
CA VAL A 18 2.77 10.54 -13.74
C VAL A 18 3.61 9.46 -14.43
N LYS A 19 4.58 9.85 -15.26
CA LYS A 19 5.48 8.90 -15.93
C LYS A 19 6.32 8.13 -14.92
N ALA A 20 6.91 8.81 -13.94
CA ALA A 20 7.71 8.18 -12.89
C ALA A 20 6.87 7.21 -12.05
N ILE A 21 5.66 7.61 -11.65
CA ILE A 21 4.70 6.76 -10.92
C ILE A 21 4.39 5.48 -11.70
N ASN A 22 4.13 5.59 -13.00
CA ASN A 22 3.85 4.43 -13.85
C ASN A 22 5.05 3.49 -14.02
N LEU A 23 6.27 3.99 -13.89
CA LEU A 23 7.48 3.15 -13.89
C LEU A 23 7.62 2.41 -12.55
N LEU A 24 7.41 3.10 -11.43
CA LEU A 24 7.42 2.47 -10.09
C LEU A 24 6.34 1.39 -9.96
N TYR A 25 5.12 1.67 -10.43
CA TYR A 25 4.03 0.71 -10.45
C TYR A 25 4.41 -0.55 -11.24
N ARG A 26 4.88 -0.37 -12.49
CA ARG A 26 5.28 -1.49 -13.34
C ARG A 26 6.41 -2.31 -12.73
N ALA A 27 7.44 -1.66 -12.20
CA ALA A 27 8.58 -2.34 -11.58
C ALA A 27 8.16 -3.22 -10.40
N ALA A 28 7.26 -2.74 -9.55
CA ALA A 28 6.73 -3.53 -8.44
C ALA A 28 5.83 -4.70 -8.91
N HIS A 29 4.94 -4.45 -9.88
CA HIS A 29 3.96 -5.45 -10.31
C HIS A 29 4.50 -6.51 -11.28
N SER A 30 5.72 -6.33 -11.82
CA SER A 30 6.35 -7.30 -12.73
C SER A 30 7.31 -8.28 -12.06
N ALA A 31 7.39 -8.26 -10.72
CA ALA A 31 8.48 -8.90 -9.97
C ALA A 31 8.08 -10.20 -9.24
N GLY A 32 6.91 -10.77 -9.56
CA GLY A 32 6.48 -12.11 -9.09
C GLY A 32 5.51 -12.11 -7.91
N VAL A 33 5.44 -11.02 -7.14
CA VAL A 33 4.48 -10.91 -6.03
C VAL A 33 3.04 -10.92 -6.56
N PRO A 34 2.13 -11.73 -5.98
CA PRO A 34 0.73 -11.72 -6.38
C PRO A 34 0.13 -10.31 -6.27
N GLY A 35 -0.59 -9.88 -7.32
CA GLY A 35 -1.21 -8.55 -7.35
C GLY A 35 -2.14 -8.31 -6.16
N THR A 36 -2.89 -9.33 -5.73
CA THR A 36 -3.74 -9.26 -4.53
C THR A 36 -2.95 -8.94 -3.27
N THR A 37 -1.75 -9.52 -3.08
CA THR A 37 -0.86 -9.21 -1.96
C THR A 37 -0.36 -7.75 -2.01
N LEU A 38 0.01 -7.26 -3.20
CA LEU A 38 0.40 -5.85 -3.38
C LEU A 38 -0.75 -4.89 -3.06
N GLU A 39 -1.97 -5.23 -3.45
CA GLU A 39 -3.17 -4.43 -3.14
C GLU A 39 -3.52 -4.44 -1.64
N LEU A 40 -3.37 -5.58 -0.94
CA LEU A 40 -3.52 -5.65 0.52
C LEU A 40 -2.49 -4.78 1.24
N VAL A 41 -1.23 -4.85 0.80
CA VAL A 41 -0.14 -4.00 1.32
C VAL A 41 -0.46 -2.52 1.11
N HIS A 42 -0.95 -2.16 -0.08
CA HIS A 42 -1.35 -0.79 -0.41
C HIS A 42 -2.49 -0.29 0.48
N LEU A 43 -3.56 -1.09 0.60
CA LEU A 43 -4.73 -0.77 1.41
C LEU A 43 -4.34 -0.61 2.88
N ARG A 44 -3.52 -1.53 3.42
CA ARG A 44 -3.12 -1.49 4.83
C ARG A 44 -2.25 -0.27 5.16
N ALA A 45 -1.24 0.02 4.35
CA ALA A 45 -0.42 1.22 4.54
C ALA A 45 -1.26 2.50 4.44
N SER A 46 -2.20 2.55 3.50
CA SER A 46 -3.12 3.68 3.34
C SER A 46 -4.06 3.88 4.54
N GLN A 47 -4.53 2.79 5.16
CA GLN A 47 -5.31 2.85 6.40
C GLN A 47 -4.49 3.41 7.57
N ILE A 48 -3.23 2.97 7.73
CA ILE A 48 -2.32 3.48 8.78
C ILE A 48 -2.08 4.98 8.61
N ASN A 49 -1.84 5.43 7.37
CA ASN A 49 -1.56 6.82 7.05
C ASN A 49 -2.82 7.71 7.00
N GLY A 50 -4.03 7.15 7.13
CA GLY A 50 -5.28 7.92 7.08
C GLY A 50 -5.57 8.59 5.73
N CYS A 51 -5.05 8.05 4.62
CA CYS A 51 -5.30 8.60 3.28
C CYS A 51 -6.66 8.11 2.74
N SER A 52 -7.73 8.89 2.93
CA SER A 52 -9.09 8.49 2.49
C SER A 52 -9.18 8.17 1.00
N ALA A 53 -8.59 9.01 0.13
CA ALA A 53 -8.53 8.77 -1.31
C ALA A 53 -7.83 7.45 -1.65
N CYS A 54 -6.72 7.14 -0.97
CA CYS A 54 -5.94 5.92 -1.21
C CYS A 54 -6.66 4.67 -0.69
N VAL A 55 -7.37 4.77 0.44
CA VAL A 55 -8.18 3.68 0.98
C VAL A 55 -9.34 3.34 0.03
N ASP A 56 -10.06 4.34 -0.48
CA ASP A 56 -11.15 4.12 -1.46
C ASP A 56 -10.62 3.53 -2.77
N SER A 57 -9.56 4.12 -3.34
CA SER A 57 -8.99 3.60 -4.60
C SER A 57 -8.41 2.20 -4.44
N GLY A 58 -7.68 1.95 -3.35
CA GLY A 58 -7.10 0.65 -3.03
C GLY A 58 -8.18 -0.42 -2.87
N ALA A 59 -9.21 -0.17 -2.07
CA ALA A 59 -10.31 -1.12 -1.90
C ALA A 59 -11.03 -1.42 -3.23
N ARG A 60 -11.24 -0.42 -4.09
CA ARG A 60 -11.84 -0.64 -5.43
C ARG A 60 -10.91 -1.46 -6.33
N ALA A 61 -9.61 -1.19 -6.33
CA ALA A 61 -8.62 -1.94 -7.10
C ALA A 61 -8.55 -3.40 -6.63
N SER A 62 -8.50 -3.63 -5.32
CA SER A 62 -8.54 -4.97 -4.74
C SER A 62 -9.80 -5.76 -5.15
N ARG A 63 -10.99 -5.14 -5.10
CA ARG A 63 -12.24 -5.77 -5.57
C ARG A 63 -12.17 -6.16 -7.04
N LYS A 64 -11.63 -5.29 -7.90
CA LYS A 64 -11.44 -5.60 -9.33
C LYS A 64 -10.44 -6.73 -9.55
N ALA A 65 -9.45 -6.87 -8.65
CA ALA A 65 -8.46 -7.95 -8.66
C ALA A 65 -8.98 -9.28 -8.07
N GLY A 66 -10.25 -9.35 -7.65
CA GLY A 66 -10.88 -10.57 -7.14
C GLY A 66 -10.87 -10.74 -5.62
N GLU A 67 -10.53 -9.69 -4.86
CA GLU A 67 -10.64 -9.76 -3.39
C GLU A 67 -12.09 -9.83 -2.89
N THR A 68 -12.26 -10.49 -1.74
CA THR A 68 -13.57 -10.63 -1.09
C THR A 68 -13.84 -9.50 -0.10
N GLU A 69 -15.11 -9.21 0.17
CA GLU A 69 -15.48 -8.16 1.13
C GLU A 69 -14.99 -8.49 2.54
N GLU A 70 -15.03 -9.76 2.94
CA GLU A 70 -14.56 -10.23 4.24
C GLU A 70 -13.07 -9.90 4.44
N ARG A 71 -12.24 -10.15 3.44
CA ARG A 71 -10.80 -9.83 3.47
C ARG A 71 -10.55 -8.33 3.50
N LEU A 72 -11.29 -7.55 2.72
CA LEU A 72 -11.16 -6.09 2.70
C LEU A 72 -11.55 -5.44 4.03
N PHE A 73 -12.58 -5.95 4.70
CA PHE A 73 -12.96 -5.49 6.04
C PHE A 73 -11.97 -5.97 7.11
N ALA A 74 -11.46 -7.20 6.99
CA ALA A 74 -10.57 -7.79 7.96
C ALA A 74 -9.12 -7.28 7.90
N VAL A 75 -8.66 -6.72 6.78
CA VAL A 75 -7.23 -6.37 6.60
C VAL A 75 -6.72 -5.39 7.66
N ALA A 76 -7.58 -4.51 8.19
CA ALA A 76 -7.20 -3.57 9.25
C ALA A 76 -6.87 -4.28 10.58
N ALA A 77 -7.39 -5.50 10.77
CA ALA A 77 -7.27 -6.34 11.96
C ALA A 77 -6.71 -7.74 11.63
N TRP A 78 -5.90 -7.84 10.56
CA TRP A 78 -5.49 -9.10 9.93
C TRP A 78 -4.85 -10.14 10.87
N ARG A 79 -4.21 -9.72 11.97
CA ARG A 79 -3.49 -10.62 12.89
C ARG A 79 -4.39 -11.65 13.56
N GLU A 80 -5.64 -11.32 13.81
CA GLU A 80 -6.56 -12.19 14.56
C GLU A 80 -7.65 -12.78 13.65
N THR A 81 -7.41 -12.82 12.34
CA THR A 81 -8.35 -13.38 11.36
C THR A 81 -7.76 -14.56 10.59
N PRO A 82 -8.60 -15.52 10.16
CA PRO A 82 -8.15 -16.70 9.44
C PRO A 82 -7.99 -16.49 7.93
N TYR A 83 -8.22 -15.27 7.43
CA TYR A 83 -8.44 -15.04 6.01
C TYR A 83 -7.16 -14.88 5.19
N PHE A 84 -6.01 -14.64 5.82
CA PHE A 84 -4.75 -14.30 5.15
C PHE A 84 -3.73 -15.44 5.29
N THR A 85 -3.05 -15.76 4.19
CA THR A 85 -1.97 -16.76 4.16
C THR A 85 -0.74 -16.28 4.92
N GLU A 86 0.17 -17.18 5.30
CA GLU A 86 1.41 -16.80 5.99
C GLU A 86 2.26 -15.80 5.19
N ALA A 87 2.34 -15.96 3.86
CA ALA A 87 3.02 -15.02 2.98
C ALA A 87 2.37 -13.62 3.01
N GLU A 88 1.03 -13.55 2.95
CA GLU A 88 0.30 -12.27 3.06
C GLU A 88 0.49 -11.62 4.43
N ARG A 89 0.48 -12.42 5.50
CA ARG A 89 0.73 -11.96 6.88
C ARG A 89 2.13 -11.38 7.03
N ALA A 90 3.13 -12.02 6.43
CA ALA A 90 4.50 -11.52 6.41
C ALA A 90 4.62 -10.19 5.62
N ALA A 91 3.98 -10.10 4.44
CA ALA A 91 3.93 -8.87 3.66
C ALA A 91 3.20 -7.73 4.38
N LEU A 92 2.08 -8.03 5.06
CA LEU A 92 1.34 -7.06 5.89
C LEU A 92 2.19 -6.60 7.09
N ALA A 93 2.89 -7.50 7.78
CA ALA A 93 3.78 -7.15 8.88
C ALA A 93 4.92 -6.24 8.44
N LEU A 94 5.56 -6.56 7.30
CA LEU A 94 6.58 -5.72 6.69
C LEU A 94 6.03 -4.33 6.31
N SER A 95 4.84 -4.29 5.70
CA SER A 95 4.14 -3.05 5.34
C SER A 95 3.85 -2.16 6.55
N GLU A 96 3.36 -2.73 7.66
CA GLU A 96 3.10 -1.95 8.87
C GLU A 96 4.39 -1.38 9.49
N ALA A 97 5.46 -2.18 9.54
CA ALA A 97 6.75 -1.75 10.08
C ALA A 97 7.36 -0.62 9.21
N ALA A 98 7.47 -0.85 7.89
CA ALA A 98 8.04 0.10 6.95
C ALA A 98 7.16 1.34 6.69
N THR A 99 5.88 1.31 7.05
CA THR A 99 5.01 2.51 7.03
C THR A 99 5.26 3.39 8.26
N ARG A 100 5.56 2.78 9.42
CA ARG A 100 5.71 3.47 10.71
C ARG A 100 7.17 3.71 11.09
N LEU A 101 8.03 4.02 10.11
CA LEU A 101 9.47 4.16 10.33
C LEU A 101 9.83 5.16 11.44
N ALA A 102 9.09 6.26 11.52
CA ALA A 102 9.34 7.33 12.49
C ALA A 102 8.88 6.99 13.92
N ASP A 103 8.05 5.95 14.10
CA ASP A 103 7.47 5.59 15.39
C ASP A 103 8.41 4.71 16.23
N ARG A 104 9.52 4.22 15.66
CA ARG A 104 10.35 3.16 16.25
C ARG A 104 11.84 3.51 16.20
N SER A 105 12.58 3.08 17.21
CA SER A 105 14.05 3.15 17.22
C SER A 105 14.69 2.12 16.28
N ASP A 106 14.07 0.96 16.14
CA ASP A 106 14.36 -0.06 15.13
C ASP A 106 13.16 -0.14 14.15
N PRO A 107 13.22 0.56 12.99
CA PRO A 107 12.08 0.74 12.10
C PRO A 107 11.54 -0.56 11.51
N VAL A 108 12.43 -1.48 11.12
CA VAL A 108 12.09 -2.80 10.55
C VAL A 108 12.98 -3.85 11.22
N PRO A 109 12.53 -4.46 12.32
CA PRO A 109 13.32 -5.45 13.03
C PRO A 109 13.67 -6.65 12.17
N ASP A 110 14.85 -7.24 12.39
CA ASP A 110 15.36 -8.39 11.64
C ASP A 110 14.36 -9.56 11.61
N ALA A 111 13.60 -9.78 12.67
CA ALA A 111 12.58 -10.82 12.72
C ALA A 111 11.43 -10.60 11.71
N ILE A 112 11.04 -9.34 11.47
CA ILE A 112 10.02 -8.99 10.47
C ILE A 112 10.56 -9.21 9.06
N TRP A 113 11.82 -8.80 8.82
CA TRP A 113 12.48 -9.02 7.55
C TRP A 113 12.68 -10.52 7.27
N ALA A 114 13.21 -11.26 8.23
CA ALA A 114 13.46 -12.69 8.13
C ALA A 114 12.17 -13.47 7.85
N GLU A 115 11.05 -13.09 8.47
CA GLU A 115 9.77 -13.73 8.19
C GLU A 115 9.32 -13.47 6.74
N ALA A 116 9.39 -12.23 6.24
CA ALA A 116 9.10 -11.95 4.84
C ALA A 116 10.01 -12.75 3.88
N ALA A 117 11.31 -12.83 4.19
CA ALA A 117 12.28 -13.55 3.38
C ALA A 117 12.10 -15.08 3.36
N ARG A 118 11.29 -15.65 4.25
CA ARG A 118 10.90 -17.07 4.18
C ARG A 118 9.88 -17.36 3.08
N HIS A 119 9.10 -16.34 2.68
CA HIS A 119 8.01 -16.50 1.71
C HIS A 119 8.30 -15.87 0.34
N PHE A 120 9.18 -14.87 0.29
CA PHE A 120 9.47 -14.09 -0.92
C PHE A 120 10.95 -14.14 -1.27
N GLY A 121 11.25 -14.38 -2.55
CA GLY A 121 12.60 -14.27 -3.09
C GLY A 121 13.10 -12.82 -3.13
N GLU A 122 14.39 -12.63 -3.43
CA GLU A 122 15.02 -11.30 -3.41
C GLU A 122 14.31 -10.28 -4.31
N GLN A 123 13.93 -10.69 -5.53
CA GLN A 123 13.21 -9.82 -6.47
C GLN A 123 11.80 -9.47 -5.99
N GLU A 124 11.11 -10.40 -5.32
CA GLU A 124 9.78 -10.19 -4.75
C GLU A 124 9.84 -9.30 -3.50
N LEU A 125 10.86 -9.46 -2.66
CA LEU A 125 11.14 -8.56 -1.53
C LEU A 125 11.43 -7.15 -2.01
N ALA A 126 12.24 -7.00 -3.08
CA ALA A 126 12.48 -5.69 -3.69
C ALA A 126 11.18 -5.05 -4.18
N ALA A 127 10.29 -5.85 -4.76
CA ALA A 127 8.97 -5.40 -5.19
C ALA A 127 8.09 -4.92 -4.02
N LEU A 128 8.03 -5.70 -2.93
CA LEU A 128 7.30 -5.35 -1.72
C LEU A 128 7.81 -4.04 -1.13
N VAL A 129 9.12 -3.91 -0.94
CA VAL A 129 9.73 -2.69 -0.39
C VAL A 129 9.44 -1.48 -1.28
N LEU A 130 9.62 -1.62 -2.60
CA LEU A 130 9.34 -0.55 -3.56
C LEU A 130 7.87 -0.15 -3.54
N TRP A 131 6.96 -1.12 -3.46
CA TRP A 131 5.52 -0.85 -3.46
C TRP A 131 5.04 -0.24 -2.14
N ILE A 132 5.57 -0.67 -1.00
CA ILE A 132 5.31 -0.04 0.31
C ILE A 132 5.77 1.41 0.28
N ALA A 133 6.98 1.68 -0.22
CA ALA A 133 7.51 3.03 -0.35
C ALA A 133 6.67 3.89 -1.31
N THR A 134 6.27 3.34 -2.45
CA THR A 134 5.42 4.00 -3.46
C THR A 134 4.03 4.32 -2.90
N THR A 135 3.44 3.39 -2.15
CA THR A 135 2.18 3.63 -1.43
C THR A 135 2.32 4.76 -0.42
N ASN A 136 3.40 4.74 0.36
CA ASN A 136 3.72 5.78 1.34
C ASN A 136 3.94 7.15 0.69
N PHE A 137 4.49 7.19 -0.53
CA PHE A 137 4.59 8.38 -1.36
C PHE A 137 3.20 8.89 -1.79
N PHE A 138 2.31 8.02 -2.30
CA PHE A 138 0.95 8.42 -2.64
C PHE A 138 0.18 8.96 -1.42
N ASN A 139 0.30 8.28 -0.27
CA ASN A 139 -0.34 8.72 0.95
C ASN A 139 0.16 10.12 1.37
N ARG A 140 1.47 10.38 1.28
CA ARG A 140 2.04 11.71 1.57
C ARG A 140 1.52 12.80 0.65
N ILE A 141 1.37 12.53 -0.65
CA ILE A 141 0.78 13.49 -1.60
C ILE A 141 -0.69 13.77 -1.25
N ASN A 142 -1.48 12.70 -1.15
CA ASN A 142 -2.93 12.80 -1.05
C ASN A 142 -3.39 13.32 0.32
N ALA A 143 -2.80 12.83 1.41
CA ALA A 143 -3.15 13.28 2.76
C ALA A 143 -2.73 14.74 3.00
N THR A 144 -1.52 15.13 2.55
CA THR A 144 -1.03 16.51 2.68
C THR A 144 -1.91 17.49 1.91
N THR A 145 -2.45 17.08 0.76
CA THR A 145 -3.32 17.95 -0.05
C THR A 145 -4.82 17.74 0.19
N ARG A 146 -5.19 16.89 1.17
CA ARG A 146 -6.59 16.58 1.53
C ARG A 146 -7.43 16.11 0.34
N GLN A 147 -6.88 15.27 -0.53
CA GLN A 147 -7.66 14.71 -1.64
C GLN A 147 -8.82 13.85 -1.07
N PRO A 148 -10.09 14.17 -1.37
CA PRO A 148 -11.22 13.45 -0.82
C PRO A 148 -11.50 12.15 -1.58
N ALA A 149 -12.03 11.13 -0.92
CA ALA A 149 -12.69 10.03 -1.61
C ALA A 149 -14.09 10.46 -2.13
N PRO A 150 -14.62 9.84 -3.20
CA PRO A 150 -13.94 8.88 -4.07
C PRO A 150 -12.95 9.58 -5.00
N GLN A 151 -11.87 8.89 -5.35
CA GLN A 151 -11.00 9.30 -6.46
C GLN A 151 -11.01 8.22 -7.53
N HIS A 152 -11.17 8.63 -8.77
CA HIS A 152 -11.12 7.75 -9.93
C HIS A 152 -9.75 7.89 -10.58
N TRP A 153 -8.75 7.26 -9.97
CA TRP A 153 -7.46 7.03 -10.62
C TRP A 153 -7.66 5.85 -11.56
N GLY A 154 -7.93 6.15 -12.83
CA GLY A 154 -8.21 5.17 -13.90
C GLY A 154 -7.61 5.65 -15.19
#